data_AF-A0A395HKI5-F1
#
_entry.id   AF-A0A395HKI5-F1
#
_cell.length_a   1.000
_cell.length_b   1.000
_cell.length_c   1.000
_cell.angle_alpha   90.00
_cell.angle_beta   90.00
_cell.angle_gamma   90.00
#
_symmetry.space_group_name_H-M   'P 1'
#
loop_
_entity.id
_entity.type
_entity.pdbx_description
1 polymer ?
#
loop_
_entity_poly.entity_id
_entity_poly.type
_entity_poly.pdbx_seq_one_letter_code
_entity_poly.pdbx_strand_id
1 'polypeptide(L)'
;MSDRFATHSGVRSVNAGLDINMPGPIVADDPTSSYFGADLTSAVQNGSVLEARLDDIVRRVLIPYYLLHQDEPAYPTPDPSDMYVLAKSYGVDLGLSEHPPGRDLRADHLQLIPTIGAVGTVLLKNINKTLPLNKMKVNIDTTPARITSAKGPM
;
A
#
# COMPACT_ATOMS: atom_id res chain seq x y z
N MET A 1 -7.76 9.33 2.57
CA MET A 1 -7.22 9.45 1.20
C MET A 1 -8.03 8.59 0.25
N SER A 2 -7.98 8.85 -1.05
CA SER A 2 -8.50 7.95 -2.09
C SER A 2 -7.54 6.79 -2.35
N ASP A 3 -8.07 5.67 -2.84
CA ASP A 3 -7.26 4.66 -3.54
C ASP A 3 -6.76 5.26 -4.88
N ARG A 4 -5.75 4.64 -5.49
CA ARG A 4 -5.07 5.16 -6.67
C ARG A 4 -6.04 5.32 -7.84
N PHE A 5 -6.21 6.56 -8.30
CA PHE A 5 -7.15 6.94 -9.37
C PHE A 5 -8.64 6.73 -9.04
N ALA A 6 -8.99 6.53 -7.77
CA ALA A 6 -10.38 6.33 -7.35
C ALA A 6 -11.15 7.64 -7.07
N THR A 7 -10.49 8.80 -7.20
CA THR A 7 -11.18 10.10 -7.16
C THR A 7 -11.90 10.32 -8.48
N HIS A 8 -13.21 10.60 -8.45
CA HIS A 8 -14.02 10.78 -9.66
C HIS A 8 -14.73 12.15 -9.75
N SER A 9 -14.41 13.07 -8.83
CA SER A 9 -14.88 14.46 -8.90
C SER A 9 -14.04 15.38 -7.99
N GLY A 10 -14.02 16.68 -8.29
CA GLY A 10 -13.39 17.70 -7.44
C GLY A 10 -14.28 18.09 -6.25
N VAL A 11 -14.98 19.22 -6.39
CA VAL A 11 -15.86 19.81 -5.37
C VAL A 11 -16.75 18.79 -4.65
N ARG A 12 -17.41 17.89 -5.40
CA ARG A 12 -18.32 16.90 -4.81
C ARG A 12 -17.58 15.93 -3.89
N SER A 13 -16.43 15.38 -4.30
CA SER A 13 -15.64 14.48 -3.44
C SER A 13 -15.12 15.22 -2.20
N VAL A 14 -14.63 16.44 -2.37
CA VAL A 14 -14.08 17.28 -1.29
C VAL A 14 -15.15 17.55 -0.23
N ASN A 15 -16.35 17.98 -0.66
CA ASN A 15 -17.48 18.24 0.22
C ASN A 15 -18.11 16.96 0.79
N ALA A 16 -17.90 15.81 0.15
CA ALA A 16 -18.34 14.50 0.64
C ALA A 16 -17.35 13.82 1.61
N GLY A 17 -16.23 14.47 1.94
CA GLY A 17 -15.29 13.98 2.96
C GLY A 17 -13.95 13.47 2.44
N LEU A 18 -13.64 13.61 1.15
CA LEU A 18 -12.31 13.25 0.64
C LEU A 18 -11.26 14.29 1.04
N ASP A 19 -10.21 13.83 1.72
CA ASP A 19 -9.15 14.70 2.23
C ASP A 19 -7.85 14.69 1.39
N ILE A 20 -7.53 13.58 0.70
CA ILE A 20 -6.31 13.45 -0.11
C ILE A 20 -6.65 12.76 -1.43
N ASN A 21 -6.27 13.36 -2.55
CA ASN A 21 -6.36 12.79 -3.90
C ASN A 21 -5.05 12.06 -4.29
N MET A 22 -5.11 10.75 -4.48
CA MET A 22 -3.97 9.91 -4.83
C MET A 22 -4.17 9.25 -6.19
N PRO A 23 -3.17 9.23 -7.08
CA PRO A 23 -1.81 9.77 -6.92
C PRO A 23 -1.72 11.28 -7.18
N GLY A 24 -2.86 11.96 -7.34
CA GLY A 24 -2.95 13.38 -7.72
C GLY A 24 -3.54 13.51 -9.13
N PRO A 25 -2.91 12.91 -10.15
CA PRO A 25 -3.46 12.89 -11.50
C PRO A 25 -4.80 12.16 -11.64
N ILE A 26 -5.64 12.58 -12.60
CA ILE A 26 -6.90 11.89 -12.96
C ILE A 26 -6.60 10.58 -13.68
N VAL A 27 -5.62 10.61 -14.60
CA VAL A 27 -5.17 9.45 -15.39
C VAL A 27 -3.66 9.31 -15.27
N ALA A 28 -3.12 8.12 -15.55
CA ALA A 28 -1.72 7.80 -15.31
C ALA A 28 -0.75 8.46 -16.32
N ASP A 29 -1.23 8.73 -17.53
CA ASP A 29 -0.47 9.25 -18.66
C ASP A 29 -0.45 10.78 -18.76
N ASP A 30 -1.30 11.47 -18.01
CA ASP A 30 -1.31 12.92 -17.88
C ASP A 30 -1.11 13.34 -16.43
N PRO A 31 0.12 13.70 -16.02
CA PRO A 31 0.41 14.11 -14.65
C PRO A 31 -0.14 15.51 -14.30
N THR A 32 -0.70 16.25 -15.27
CA THR A 32 -1.13 17.64 -15.08
C THR A 32 -2.61 17.78 -14.75
N SER A 33 -3.45 16.84 -15.17
CA SER A 33 -4.87 16.87 -14.83
C SER A 33 -5.11 16.35 -13.42
N SER A 34 -5.77 17.13 -12.57
CA SER A 34 -6.12 16.72 -11.20
C SER A 34 -7.49 17.29 -10.82
N TYR A 35 -8.29 16.51 -10.10
CA TYR A 35 -9.49 17.03 -9.42
C TYR A 35 -9.16 17.95 -8.23
N PHE A 36 -7.89 17.96 -7.80
CA PHE A 36 -7.35 18.78 -6.72
C PHE A 36 -6.32 19.76 -7.32
N GLY A 37 -5.38 20.28 -6.53
CA GLY A 37 -4.40 21.25 -7.04
C GLY A 37 -5.09 22.55 -7.46
N ALA A 38 -4.87 22.99 -8.71
CA ALA A 38 -5.44 24.24 -9.23
C ALA A 38 -6.98 24.26 -9.21
N ASP A 39 -7.63 23.12 -9.44
CA ASP A 39 -9.08 23.00 -9.41
C ASP A 39 -9.65 23.21 -8.00
N LEU A 40 -8.97 22.68 -6.98
CA LEU A 40 -9.36 22.89 -5.58
C LEU A 40 -9.11 24.33 -5.14
N THR A 41 -8.00 24.94 -5.56
CA THR A 41 -7.74 26.36 -5.30
C THR A 41 -8.84 27.22 -5.89
N SER A 42 -9.24 26.96 -7.13
CA SER A 42 -10.31 27.69 -7.81
C SER A 42 -11.67 27.48 -7.12
N ALA A 43 -11.94 26.25 -6.67
CA ALA A 43 -13.17 25.91 -5.95
C ALA A 43 -13.28 26.62 -4.59
N VAL A 44 -12.17 26.87 -3.90
CA VAL A 44 -12.17 27.66 -2.66
C VAL A 44 -12.36 29.14 -2.98
N GLN A 45 -11.63 29.67 -3.98
CA GLN A 45 -11.75 31.08 -4.39
C GLN A 45 -13.15 31.46 -4.88
N ASN A 46 -13.85 30.53 -5.54
CA ASN A 46 -15.21 30.76 -6.04
C ASN A 46 -16.32 30.34 -5.06
N GLY A 47 -15.97 29.86 -3.86
CA GLY A 47 -16.91 29.50 -2.80
C GLY A 47 -17.62 28.14 -2.95
N SER A 48 -17.28 27.34 -3.96
CA SER A 48 -17.82 25.98 -4.13
C SER A 48 -17.34 25.00 -3.05
N VAL A 49 -16.16 25.27 -2.48
CA VAL A 49 -15.63 24.62 -1.28
C VAL A 49 -15.37 25.70 -0.25
N LEU A 50 -15.92 25.56 0.96
CA LEU A 50 -15.66 26.51 2.03
C LEU A 50 -14.20 26.43 2.49
N GLU A 51 -13.56 27.56 2.78
CA GLU A 51 -12.20 27.60 3.33
C GLU A 51 -12.08 26.76 4.62
N ALA A 52 -13.12 26.79 5.47
CA ALA A 52 -13.20 25.94 6.66
C ALA A 52 -13.13 24.42 6.34
N ARG A 53 -13.59 23.99 5.16
CA ARG A 53 -13.45 22.58 4.72
C ARG A 53 -12.01 22.29 4.30
N LEU A 54 -11.34 23.21 3.63
CA LEU A 54 -9.91 23.07 3.31
C LEU A 54 -9.08 23.01 4.59
N ASP A 55 -9.36 23.87 5.56
CA ASP A 55 -8.71 23.84 6.87
C ASP A 55 -8.91 22.51 7.60
N ASP A 56 -10.13 21.96 7.61
CA ASP A 56 -10.43 20.65 8.20
C ASP A 56 -9.63 19.52 7.52
N ILE A 57 -9.53 19.55 6.18
CA ILE A 57 -8.69 18.62 5.42
C ILE A 57 -7.24 18.72 5.87
N VAL A 58 -6.65 19.92 5.89
CA VAL A 58 -5.26 20.13 6.28
C VAL A 58 -5.01 19.67 7.73
N ARG A 59 -5.91 19.99 8.66
CA ARG A 59 -5.81 19.50 10.05
C ARG A 59 -5.84 17.97 10.10
N ARG A 60 -6.76 17.30 9.40
CA ARG A 60 -6.85 15.83 9.37
C ARG A 60 -5.60 15.16 8.81
N VAL A 61 -4.92 15.80 7.85
CA VAL A 61 -3.65 15.31 7.30
C VAL A 61 -2.50 15.53 8.28
N LEU A 62 -2.43 16.69 8.94
CA LEU A 62 -1.33 17.04 9.84
C LEU A 62 -1.47 16.45 11.25
N ILE A 63 -2.68 16.12 11.71
CA ILE A 63 -2.89 15.47 13.02
C ILE A 63 -2.05 14.19 13.17
N PRO A 64 -2.12 13.18 12.28
CA PRO A 64 -1.31 11.97 12.42
C PRO A 64 0.20 12.25 12.23
N TYR A 65 0.57 13.27 11.45
CA TYR A 65 1.96 13.69 11.27
C TYR A 65 2.58 14.13 12.61
N TYR A 66 1.92 15.03 13.34
CA TYR A 66 2.36 15.46 14.66
C TYR A 66 2.15 14.40 15.76
N LEU A 67 1.03 13.66 15.73
CA LEU A 67 0.73 12.63 16.71
C LEU A 67 1.77 11.50 16.72
N LEU A 68 2.33 11.19 15.56
CA LEU A 68 3.36 10.15 15.38
C LEU A 68 4.78 10.73 15.34
N HIS A 69 4.96 11.99 15.77
CA HIS A 69 6.26 12.63 15.91
C HIS A 69 7.09 12.69 14.61
N GLN A 70 6.41 12.82 13.47
CA GLN A 70 7.07 12.89 12.16
C GLN A 70 7.69 14.27 11.86
N ASP A 71 7.39 15.26 12.71
CA ASP A 71 7.97 16.60 12.71
C ASP A 71 9.29 16.70 13.47
N GLU A 72 9.63 15.69 14.27
CA GLU A 72 10.84 15.73 15.08
C GLU A 72 12.11 15.64 14.21
N PRO A 73 13.20 16.35 14.56
CA PRO A 73 14.47 16.28 13.82
C PRO A 73 15.07 14.87 13.70
N ALA A 74 14.69 13.97 14.60
CA ALA A 74 15.13 12.58 14.61
C ALA A 74 14.33 11.67 13.65
N TYR A 75 13.22 12.15 13.09
CA TYR A 75 12.43 11.38 12.14
C TYR A 75 13.26 11.08 10.87
N PRO A 76 13.29 9.82 10.39
CA PRO A 76 14.20 9.44 9.31
C PRO A 76 13.81 10.11 7.98
N THR A 77 14.82 10.42 7.17
CA THR A 77 14.58 10.86 5.79
C THR A 77 14.01 9.71 4.94
N PRO A 78 13.27 10.05 3.85
CA PRO A 78 12.95 9.09 2.79
C PRO A 78 14.19 8.34 2.30
N ASP A 79 13.98 7.13 1.80
CA ASP A 79 15.08 6.32 1.30
C ASP A 79 15.62 6.94 0.00
N PRO A 80 16.95 7.12 -0.15
CA PRO A 80 17.52 7.65 -1.38
C PRO A 80 17.11 6.87 -2.65
N SER A 81 16.79 5.58 -2.51
CA SER A 81 16.34 4.73 -3.61
C SER A 81 14.86 4.87 -3.97
N ASP A 82 14.03 5.52 -3.14
CA ASP A 82 12.57 5.59 -3.32
C ASP A 82 12.18 6.17 -4.69
N MET A 83 12.84 7.26 -5.09
CA MET A 83 12.56 7.91 -6.38
C MET A 83 12.90 7.01 -7.57
N TYR A 84 13.98 6.23 -7.46
CA TYR A 84 14.38 5.31 -8.52
C TYR A 84 13.38 4.15 -8.64
N VAL A 85 12.98 3.56 -7.51
CA VAL A 85 11.96 2.50 -7.48
C VAL A 85 10.63 3.02 -8.03
N LEU A 86 10.23 4.24 -7.64
CA LEU A 86 9.03 4.88 -8.14
C LEU A 86 9.10 5.08 -9.66
N ALA A 87 10.13 5.74 -10.16
CA ALA A 87 10.30 5.98 -11.60
C ALA A 87 10.27 4.67 -12.39
N LYS A 88 10.99 3.64 -11.91
CA LYS A 88 10.98 2.33 -12.54
C LYS A 88 9.59 1.68 -12.56
N SER A 89 8.81 1.85 -11.50
CA SER A 89 7.43 1.36 -11.41
C SER A 89 6.48 2.03 -12.41
N TYR A 90 6.80 3.25 -12.85
CA TYR A 90 6.07 3.98 -13.89
C TYR A 90 6.72 3.88 -15.28
N GLY A 91 7.79 3.08 -15.44
CA GLY A 91 8.51 2.99 -16.70
C GLY A 91 9.27 4.26 -17.11
N VAL A 92 9.50 5.17 -16.16
CA VAL A 92 10.25 6.42 -16.37
C VAL A 92 11.73 6.15 -16.15
N ASP A 93 12.55 6.59 -17.11
CA ASP A 93 14.00 6.63 -16.98
C ASP A 93 14.43 8.01 -16.45
N LEU A 94 15.14 8.03 -15.33
CA LEU A 94 15.66 9.26 -14.73
C LEU A 94 16.99 9.71 -15.34
N GLY A 95 17.56 8.94 -16.29
CA GLY A 95 18.83 9.26 -16.94
C GLY A 95 20.03 9.21 -16.01
N LEU A 96 19.92 8.44 -14.92
CA LEU A 96 20.98 8.27 -13.91
C LEU A 96 21.85 7.07 -14.28
N SER A 97 23.17 7.27 -14.30
CA SER A 97 24.14 6.20 -14.61
C SER A 97 24.25 5.14 -13.50
N GLU A 98 23.93 5.52 -12.27
CA GLU A 98 23.92 4.64 -11.11
C GLU A 98 22.70 4.94 -10.23
N HIS A 99 22.32 3.97 -9.40
CA HIS A 99 21.18 4.08 -8.50
C HIS A 99 21.66 3.92 -7.07
N PRO A 100 21.20 4.78 -6.15
CA PRO A 100 21.59 4.64 -4.76
C PRO A 100 21.06 3.30 -4.22
N PRO A 101 21.86 2.58 -3.42
CA PRO A 101 21.39 1.36 -2.78
C PRO A 101 20.29 1.69 -1.78
N GLY A 102 19.28 0.82 -1.66
CA GLY A 102 18.27 0.94 -0.62
C GLY A 102 18.86 0.72 0.77
N ARG A 103 18.31 1.42 1.76
CA ARG A 103 18.66 1.26 3.18
C ARG A 103 18.23 -0.14 3.63
N ASP A 104 19.13 -0.87 4.30
CA ASP A 104 18.78 -2.15 4.89
C ASP A 104 17.93 -1.96 6.15
N LEU A 105 16.63 -2.29 6.06
CA LEU A 105 15.64 -2.17 7.13
C LEU A 105 15.14 -3.53 7.63
N ARG A 106 15.85 -4.62 7.32
CA ARG A 106 15.39 -5.98 7.65
C ARG A 106 15.48 -6.33 9.13
N ALA A 107 16.43 -5.70 9.85
CA ALA A 107 16.71 -5.95 11.25
C ALA A 107 16.67 -7.46 11.57
N ASP A 108 15.92 -7.87 12.60
CA ASP A 108 15.70 -9.25 13.01
C ASP A 108 14.30 -9.80 12.61
N HIS A 109 13.62 -9.16 11.65
CA HIS A 109 12.28 -9.57 11.20
C HIS A 109 12.21 -11.03 10.72
N LEU A 110 13.36 -11.61 10.32
CA LEU A 110 13.48 -13.03 9.95
C LEU A 110 13.13 -14.01 11.08
N GLN A 111 13.13 -13.56 12.34
CA GLN A 111 12.68 -14.39 13.46
C GLN A 111 11.15 -14.47 13.54
N LEU A 112 10.46 -13.38 13.21
CA LEU A 112 9.01 -13.27 13.32
C LEU A 112 8.27 -13.87 12.11
N ILE A 113 8.78 -13.65 10.89
CA ILE A 113 8.11 -14.07 9.66
C ILE A 113 7.81 -15.59 9.62
N PRO A 114 8.76 -16.50 9.91
CA PRO A 114 8.48 -17.94 9.91
C PRO A 114 7.51 -18.34 11.02
N THR A 115 7.56 -17.65 12.16
CA THR A 115 6.63 -17.88 13.28
C THR A 115 5.21 -17.57 12.85
N ILE A 116 4.96 -16.40 12.24
CA ILE A 116 3.66 -16.02 11.69
C ILE A 116 3.20 -17.05 10.64
N GLY A 117 4.09 -17.46 9.73
CA GLY A 117 3.78 -18.47 8.73
C GLY A 117 3.36 -19.81 9.34
N ALA A 118 4.06 -20.27 10.37
CA ALA A 118 3.75 -21.52 11.07
C ALA A 118 2.42 -21.44 11.83
N VAL A 119 2.17 -20.38 12.61
CA VAL A 119 0.95 -20.26 13.42
C VAL A 119 -0.28 -19.85 12.61
N GLY A 120 -0.09 -19.17 11.47
CA GLY A 120 -1.15 -18.80 10.54
C GLY A 120 -1.58 -19.93 9.61
N THR A 121 -0.85 -21.06 9.59
CA THR A 121 -1.21 -22.23 8.76
C THR A 121 -2.37 -23.00 9.39
N VAL A 122 -3.46 -23.16 8.63
CA VAL A 122 -4.66 -23.90 9.08
C VAL A 122 -4.66 -25.32 8.52
N LEU A 123 -4.71 -26.31 9.42
CA LEU A 123 -4.83 -27.72 9.05
C LEU A 123 -6.28 -28.10 8.75
N LEU A 124 -6.66 -28.14 7.48
CA LEU A 124 -8.03 -28.43 7.06
C LEU A 124 -8.44 -29.90 7.24
N LYS A 125 -7.48 -30.83 7.11
CA LYS A 125 -7.74 -32.27 7.17
C LYS A 125 -6.52 -33.03 7.65
N ASN A 126 -6.72 -33.90 8.65
CA ASN A 126 -5.69 -34.83 9.14
C ASN A 126 -6.33 -36.21 9.38
N ILE A 127 -6.31 -37.06 8.37
CA ILE A 127 -6.78 -38.45 8.48
C ILE A 127 -5.61 -39.33 8.91
N ASN A 128 -5.88 -40.41 9.64
CA ASN A 128 -4.88 -41.42 10.04
C ASN A 128 -3.69 -40.86 10.85
N LYS A 129 -3.84 -39.69 11.49
CA LYS A 129 -2.75 -39.01 12.22
C LYS A 129 -1.48 -38.87 11.36
N THR A 130 -1.64 -38.58 10.07
CA THR A 130 -0.52 -38.42 9.13
C THR A 130 0.42 -37.29 9.55
N LEU A 131 -0.11 -36.23 10.16
CA LEU A 131 0.68 -35.16 10.77
C LEU A 131 0.64 -35.24 12.31
N PRO A 132 1.75 -34.91 13.01
CA PRO A 132 3.03 -34.41 12.49
C PRO A 132 3.88 -35.49 11.80
N LEU A 133 4.70 -35.09 10.82
CA LEU A 133 5.60 -36.01 10.13
C LEU A 133 6.72 -36.49 11.06
N ASN A 134 6.96 -37.80 11.10
CA ASN A 134 8.16 -38.37 11.70
C ASN A 134 9.34 -38.29 10.72
N LYS A 135 10.59 -38.25 11.21
CA LYS A 135 11.81 -38.22 10.38
C LYS A 135 11.84 -39.41 9.41
N MET A 136 11.38 -39.21 8.19
CA MET A 136 11.35 -40.18 7.08
C MET A 136 11.76 -39.48 5.79
N LYS A 137 12.10 -40.27 4.76
CA LYS A 137 12.34 -39.74 3.41
C LYS A 137 11.02 -39.18 2.87
N VAL A 138 11.00 -37.88 2.58
CA VAL A 138 9.84 -37.17 2.02
C VAL A 138 10.03 -37.06 0.51
N ASN A 139 9.05 -37.49 -0.26
CA ASN A 139 8.96 -37.15 -1.69
C ASN A 139 8.18 -35.84 -1.81
N ILE A 140 8.80 -34.79 -2.36
CA ILE A 140 8.13 -33.52 -2.61
C ILE A 140 7.61 -33.56 -4.06
N ASP A 141 6.30 -33.68 -4.21
CA ASP A 141 5.63 -33.55 -5.50
C ASP A 141 5.26 -32.07 -5.71
N THR A 142 5.74 -31.48 -6.80
CA THR A 142 5.46 -30.08 -7.18
C THR A 142 4.31 -29.96 -8.17
N THR A 143 3.66 -31.08 -8.53
CA THR A 143 2.51 -31.10 -9.43
C THR A 143 1.27 -30.53 -8.70
N PRO A 144 0.51 -29.62 -9.31
CA PRO A 144 -0.68 -29.06 -8.67
C PRO A 144 -1.70 -30.16 -8.30
N ALA A 145 -2.07 -30.24 -7.02
CA ALA A 145 -3.00 -31.26 -6.55
C ALA A 145 -4.41 -31.03 -7.14
N ARG A 146 -4.92 -32.03 -7.88
CA ARG A 146 -6.27 -32.01 -8.44
C ARG A 146 -7.28 -32.39 -7.35
N ILE A 147 -8.02 -31.41 -6.82
CA ILE A 147 -9.10 -31.68 -5.86
C ILE A 147 -10.23 -32.38 -6.61
N THR A 148 -10.41 -33.67 -6.37
CA THR A 148 -11.60 -34.41 -6.82
C THR A 148 -12.51 -34.63 -5.61
N SER A 149 -13.80 -34.33 -5.78
CA SER A 149 -14.79 -34.49 -4.71
C SER A 149 -14.93 -35.97 -4.34
N ALA A 150 -14.62 -36.34 -3.09
CA ALA A 150 -14.96 -37.66 -2.58
C ALA A 150 -16.48 -37.72 -2.34
N LYS A 151 -17.21 -38.49 -3.14
CA LYS A 151 -18.57 -38.95 -2.79
C LYS A 151 -18.44 -39.90 -1.60
N GLY A 152 -19.07 -39.56 -0.48
CA GLY A 152 -19.17 -40.45 0.69
C GLY A 152 -20.03 -41.69 0.38
N PRO A 153 -19.83 -42.82 1.08
CA PRO A 153 -20.70 -43.98 0.96
C PRO A 153 -22.08 -43.67 1.56
N MET A 154 -23.15 -44.15 0.89
CA MET A 154 -24.51 -44.20 1.43
C MET A 154 -24.61 -45.21 2.58
#